data_AF-A0A7C5U9U0-F1
#
_entry.id   AF-A0A7C5U9U0-F1
#
_cell.length_a   1.000
_cell.length_b   1.000
_cell.length_c   1.000
_cell.angle_alpha   90.00
_cell.angle_beta   90.00
_cell.angle_gamma   90.00
#
_symmetry.space_group_name_H-M   'P 1'
#
loop_
_entity.id
_entity.type
_entity.pdbx_description
1 polymer ?
#
loop_
_entity_poly.entity_id
_entity_poly.type
_entity_poly.pdbx_seq_one_letter_code
_entity_poly.pdbx_strand_id
1 'polypeptide(L)'
;MRDDNDDFAEQGDLFPEQKQEHAWNLTDKEFVPYPHRQPWKVGVFIDVQNLYLCVRSVFGSQAKINYRALKEFLSQNGAVVRMTAFTCYDPENHSQLEFIHALSLMGYRVVAKPVKRLPDGSIKANMDMEMAIEIMSQAPFLDEVILVTGDGDFTPLIDQLAKMGKLTKVIGPDRLTSPELIRACDAFINLTQISGILDY
;
A
#
# COMPACT_ATOMS: atom_id res chain seq x y z
N MET A 1 6.99 70.75 30.32
CA MET A 1 8.06 71.45 29.59
C MET A 1 8.67 70.43 28.63
N ARG A 2 8.50 70.47 27.32
CA ARG A 2 7.96 71.48 26.39
C ARG A 2 7.09 70.76 25.34
N ASP A 3 6.07 71.47 24.87
CA ASP A 3 5.37 71.21 23.61
C ASP A 3 6.32 71.46 22.42
N ASP A 4 6.03 70.86 21.26
CA ASP A 4 5.75 71.60 20.03
C ASP A 4 5.45 70.63 18.88
N ASN A 5 4.21 70.72 18.40
CA ASN A 5 3.83 70.34 17.04
C ASN A 5 4.43 71.37 16.08
N ASP A 6 5.02 70.93 14.99
CA ASP A 6 5.01 71.68 13.73
C ASP A 6 4.92 70.68 12.56
N ASP A 7 3.83 70.81 11.83
CA ASP A 7 3.64 70.31 10.47
C ASP A 7 4.60 71.03 9.50
N PHE A 8 4.94 70.36 8.41
CA PHE A 8 4.96 70.84 7.01
C PHE A 8 6.04 70.13 6.17
N ALA A 9 5.55 69.15 5.42
CA ALA A 9 5.67 68.98 3.97
C ALA A 9 7.01 69.15 3.22
N GLU A 10 7.15 68.27 2.23
CA GLU A 10 7.97 68.32 1.02
C GLU A 10 9.40 67.78 1.09
N GLN A 11 9.56 66.53 0.66
CA GLN A 11 10.52 66.18 -0.40
C GLN A 11 10.15 64.86 -1.08
N GLY A 12 9.44 65.00 -2.21
CA GLY A 12 9.68 64.34 -3.50
C GLY A 12 9.84 62.82 -3.56
N ASP A 13 8.86 62.20 -4.23
CA ASP A 13 8.94 60.89 -4.86
C ASP A 13 10.25 60.71 -5.65
N LEU A 14 11.11 59.83 -5.15
CA LEU A 14 12.18 59.21 -5.90
C LEU A 14 12.00 57.71 -5.68
N PHE A 15 11.58 57.00 -6.73
CA PHE A 15 11.68 55.56 -7.03
C PHE A 15 10.33 55.03 -7.56
N PRO A 16 10.18 54.88 -8.89
CA PRO A 16 8.99 54.31 -9.50
C PRO A 16 8.81 52.84 -9.10
N GLU A 17 7.57 52.45 -8.80
CA GLU A 17 7.17 51.04 -8.70
C GLU A 17 7.52 50.28 -9.99
N GLN A 18 8.58 49.48 -9.95
CA GLN A 18 8.79 48.43 -10.93
C GLN A 18 8.21 47.11 -10.39
N LYS A 19 6.93 46.87 -10.68
CA LYS A 19 6.37 45.52 -10.68
C LYS A 19 7.09 44.71 -11.76
N GLN A 20 8.08 43.91 -11.38
CA GLN A 20 8.58 42.84 -12.23
C GLN A 20 7.59 41.66 -12.16
N GLU A 21 6.55 41.72 -12.97
CA GLU A 21 5.86 40.51 -13.43
C GLU A 21 6.82 39.78 -14.38
N HIS A 22 7.57 38.82 -13.85
CA HIS A 22 8.26 37.83 -14.68
C HIS A 22 7.21 36.87 -15.26
N ALA A 23 6.51 37.33 -16.29
CA ALA A 23 5.66 36.49 -17.13
C ALA A 23 6.58 35.57 -17.95
N TRP A 24 6.66 34.30 -17.55
CA TRP A 24 7.27 33.25 -18.36
C TRP A 24 6.46 33.06 -19.65
N ASN A 25 6.87 33.75 -20.71
CA ASN A 25 6.38 33.53 -22.07
C ASN A 25 6.97 32.21 -22.62
N LEU A 26 6.35 31.09 -22.26
CA LEU A 26 6.52 29.85 -23.02
C LEU A 26 5.68 29.97 -24.28
N THR A 27 6.33 30.20 -25.42
CA THR A 27 5.67 30.01 -26.72
C THR A 27 5.37 28.52 -26.87
N ASP A 28 4.14 28.18 -27.29
CA ASP A 28 3.60 26.81 -27.45
C ASP A 28 4.34 25.91 -28.46
N LYS A 29 5.63 26.14 -28.73
CA LYS A 29 6.45 25.41 -29.72
C LYS A 29 7.60 24.60 -29.15
N GLU A 30 7.77 24.55 -27.83
CA GLU A 30 8.60 23.54 -27.17
C GLU A 30 7.75 22.62 -26.29
N PHE A 31 6.62 22.13 -26.83
CA PHE A 31 5.94 21.00 -26.24
C PHE A 31 6.80 19.75 -26.49
N VAL A 32 7.80 19.53 -25.63
CA VAL A 32 8.42 18.21 -25.49
C VAL A 32 7.31 17.34 -24.89
N PRO A 33 6.70 16.40 -25.65
CA PRO A 33 5.71 15.52 -25.06
C PRO A 33 6.39 14.82 -23.89
N TYR A 34 5.90 15.04 -22.67
CA TYR A 34 6.31 14.23 -21.53
C TYR A 34 6.23 12.77 -22.00
N PRO A 35 7.33 12.00 -21.96
CA PRO A 35 7.31 10.62 -22.41
C PRO A 35 6.16 9.95 -21.66
N HIS A 36 5.24 9.34 -22.39
CA HIS A 36 4.06 8.66 -21.85
C HIS A 36 4.39 8.10 -20.47
N ARG A 37 3.78 8.65 -19.40
CA ARG A 37 4.03 8.15 -18.04
C ARG A 37 3.87 6.64 -18.13
N GLN A 38 4.97 5.92 -17.89
CA GLN A 38 4.93 4.46 -17.83
C GLN A 38 3.77 4.10 -16.90
N PRO A 39 2.95 3.10 -17.25
CA PRO A 39 1.80 2.76 -16.42
C PRO A 39 2.31 2.44 -15.02
N TRP A 40 1.69 3.04 -14.00
CA TRP A 40 2.07 2.87 -12.60
C TRP A 40 2.05 1.38 -12.23
N LYS A 41 3.17 0.87 -11.72
CA LYS A 41 3.36 -0.56 -11.43
C LYS A 41 3.15 -0.82 -9.95
N VAL A 42 2.12 -1.61 -9.65
CA VAL A 42 1.74 -1.93 -8.28
C VAL A 42 1.99 -3.41 -8.02
N GLY A 43 2.74 -3.72 -6.96
CA GLY A 43 2.84 -5.07 -6.42
C GLY A 43 1.95 -5.21 -5.21
N VAL A 44 1.01 -6.15 -5.24
CA VAL A 44 0.15 -6.50 -4.11
C VAL A 44 0.61 -7.84 -3.55
N PHE A 45 0.87 -7.88 -2.25
CA PHE A 45 1.37 -9.06 -1.55
C PHE A 45 0.45 -9.35 -0.38
N ILE A 46 -0.16 -10.54 -0.41
CA ILE A 46 -1.29 -10.90 0.45
C ILE A 46 -0.87 -12.03 1.39
N ASP A 47 -0.96 -11.77 2.70
CA ASP A 47 -0.84 -12.79 3.72
C ASP A 47 -2.23 -13.42 3.97
N VAL A 48 -2.48 -14.51 3.27
CA VAL A 48 -3.78 -15.22 3.32
C VAL A 48 -4.07 -15.73 4.73
N GLN A 49 -3.05 -16.19 5.44
CA GLN A 49 -3.23 -16.81 6.74
C GLN A 49 -3.51 -15.76 7.82
N ASN A 50 -2.78 -14.65 7.80
CA ASN A 50 -3.07 -13.51 8.68
C ASN A 50 -4.49 -12.99 8.45
N LEU A 51 -4.88 -12.73 7.19
CA LEU A 51 -6.24 -12.29 6.85
C LEU A 51 -7.31 -13.25 7.34
N TYR A 52 -7.13 -14.54 7.10
CA TYR A 52 -8.07 -15.57 7.54
C TYR A 52 -8.27 -15.55 9.06
N LEU A 53 -7.17 -15.49 9.83
CA LEU A 53 -7.22 -15.45 11.29
C LEU A 53 -7.86 -14.16 11.80
N CYS A 54 -7.45 -13.01 11.26
CA CYS A 54 -7.98 -11.71 11.66
C CYS A 54 -9.48 -11.60 11.38
N VAL A 55 -9.94 -12.00 10.19
CA VAL A 55 -11.34 -11.90 9.79
C VAL A 55 -12.23 -12.78 10.67
N ARG A 56 -11.82 -14.02 10.93
CA ARG A 56 -12.58 -14.90 11.82
C ARG A 56 -12.62 -14.40 13.25
N SER A 57 -11.56 -13.74 13.71
CA SER A 57 -11.50 -13.16 15.05
C SER A 57 -12.43 -11.96 15.23
N VAL A 58 -12.65 -11.14 14.19
CA VAL A 58 -13.47 -9.92 14.29
C VAL A 58 -14.93 -10.17 13.87
N PHE A 59 -15.15 -10.92 12.80
CA PHE A 59 -16.46 -11.08 12.16
C PHE A 59 -17.11 -12.45 12.39
N GLY A 60 -16.45 -13.31 13.15
CA GLY A 60 -16.94 -14.64 13.51
C GLY A 60 -16.47 -15.75 12.59
N SER A 61 -16.70 -17.00 13.01
CA SER A 61 -16.08 -18.18 12.42
C SER A 61 -16.50 -18.49 10.98
N GLN A 62 -17.65 -17.97 10.52
CA GLN A 62 -18.18 -18.15 9.17
C GLN A 62 -17.69 -17.10 8.17
N ALA A 63 -17.25 -15.94 8.65
CA ALA A 63 -16.83 -14.85 7.78
C ALA A 63 -15.59 -15.25 6.96
N LYS A 64 -15.64 -14.97 5.66
CA LYS A 64 -14.57 -15.24 4.70
C LYS A 64 -14.29 -13.98 3.88
N ILE A 65 -13.05 -13.88 3.38
CA ILE A 65 -12.68 -12.82 2.45
C ILE A 65 -13.14 -13.16 1.05
N ASN A 66 -13.83 -12.21 0.43
CA ASN A 66 -14.15 -12.23 -0.99
C ASN A 66 -12.95 -11.71 -1.79
N TYR A 67 -12.11 -12.63 -2.25
CA TYR A 67 -10.92 -12.28 -3.02
C TYR A 67 -11.25 -11.69 -4.41
N ARG A 68 -12.45 -11.93 -4.95
CA ARG A 68 -12.88 -11.27 -6.19
C ARG A 68 -13.10 -9.78 -5.95
N ALA A 69 -13.84 -9.42 -4.90
CA ALA A 69 -14.05 -8.03 -4.51
C ALA A 69 -12.72 -7.31 -4.20
N LEU A 70 -11.80 -7.99 -3.50
CA LEU A 70 -10.45 -7.47 -3.25
C LEU A 70 -9.70 -7.19 -4.55
N LYS A 71 -9.70 -8.13 -5.50
CA LYS A 71 -9.05 -7.97 -6.81
C LYS A 71 -9.64 -6.78 -7.57
N GLU A 72 -10.97 -6.70 -7.62
CA GLU A 72 -11.68 -5.63 -8.30
C GLU A 72 -11.31 -4.28 -7.70
N PHE A 73 -11.37 -4.13 -6.37
CA PHE A 73 -10.97 -2.91 -5.66
C PHE A 73 -9.54 -2.47 -6.02
N LEU A 74 -8.58 -3.39 -5.96
CA LEU A 74 -7.16 -3.10 -6.23
C LEU A 74 -6.88 -2.76 -7.71
N SER A 75 -7.79 -3.09 -8.63
CA SER A 75 -7.58 -2.93 -10.08
C SER A 75 -8.23 -1.68 -10.68
N GLN A 76 -8.88 -0.83 -9.87
CA GLN A 76 -9.76 0.25 -10.36
C GLN A 76 -9.06 1.43 -11.06
N ASN A 77 -7.73 1.59 -10.93
CA ASN A 77 -7.04 2.84 -11.30
C ASN A 77 -6.16 2.75 -12.56
N GLY A 78 -6.33 1.74 -13.41
CA GLY A 78 -5.56 1.60 -14.66
C GLY A 78 -4.07 1.30 -14.48
N ALA A 79 -3.63 1.06 -13.24
CA ALA A 79 -2.28 0.62 -12.91
C ALA A 79 -2.03 -0.83 -13.40
N VAL A 80 -0.78 -1.17 -13.68
CA VAL A 80 -0.38 -2.57 -13.90
C VAL A 80 -0.20 -3.21 -12.53
N VAL A 81 -1.17 -4.02 -12.14
CA VAL A 81 -1.21 -4.67 -10.82
C VAL A 81 -0.77 -6.12 -10.92
N ARG A 82 0.26 -6.50 -10.16
CA ARG A 82 0.63 -7.90 -9.93
C ARG A 82 0.22 -8.30 -8.52
N MET A 83 -0.58 -9.35 -8.39
CA MET A 83 -1.05 -9.84 -7.09
C MET A 83 -0.42 -11.19 -6.77
N THR A 84 0.28 -11.25 -5.63
CA THR A 84 0.87 -12.49 -5.10
C THR A 84 0.26 -12.80 -3.74
N ALA A 85 -0.29 -14.01 -3.60
CA ALA A 85 -0.84 -14.51 -2.35
C ALA A 85 0.09 -15.56 -1.74
N PHE A 86 0.39 -15.42 -0.46
CA PHE A 86 1.23 -16.33 0.31
C PHE A 86 0.37 -17.10 1.30
N THR A 87 0.52 -18.43 1.33
CA THR A 87 -0.21 -19.29 2.25
C THR A 87 0.57 -20.54 2.59
N CYS A 88 0.35 -21.08 3.78
CA CYS A 88 0.66 -22.48 4.04
C CYS A 88 -0.58 -23.36 3.84
N TYR A 89 -0.39 -24.66 3.61
CA TYR A 89 -1.48 -25.62 3.51
C TYR A 89 -1.12 -26.96 4.14
N ASP A 90 -2.12 -27.69 4.64
CA ASP A 90 -1.97 -29.10 4.99
C ASP A 90 -2.20 -29.95 3.72
N PRO A 91 -1.23 -30.78 3.29
CA PRO A 91 -1.40 -31.65 2.12
C PRO A 91 -2.59 -32.59 2.20
N GLU A 92 -3.07 -32.92 3.40
CA GLU A 92 -4.23 -33.80 3.60
C GLU A 92 -5.56 -33.01 3.52
N ASN A 93 -5.50 -31.68 3.61
CA ASN A 93 -6.68 -30.82 3.58
C ASN A 93 -7.05 -30.39 2.15
N HIS A 94 -7.94 -31.16 1.55
CA HIS A 94 -8.42 -30.93 0.18
C HIS A 94 -9.06 -29.54 -0.02
N SER A 95 -9.78 -29.02 0.99
CA SER A 95 -10.44 -27.71 0.88
C SER A 95 -9.44 -26.56 0.77
N GLN A 96 -8.26 -26.66 1.40
CA GLN A 96 -7.20 -25.67 1.26
C GLN A 96 -6.56 -25.71 -0.12
N LEU A 97 -6.38 -26.91 -0.69
CA LEU A 97 -5.87 -27.09 -2.04
C LEU A 97 -6.85 -26.52 -3.09
N GLU A 98 -8.15 -26.80 -2.95
CA GLU A 98 -9.19 -26.22 -3.80
C GLU A 98 -9.21 -24.69 -3.73
N PHE A 99 -9.06 -24.13 -2.54
CA PHE A 99 -8.98 -22.68 -2.35
C PHE A 99 -7.72 -22.08 -3.03
N ILE A 100 -6.56 -22.71 -2.91
CA ILE A 100 -5.33 -22.31 -3.62
C ILE A 100 -5.53 -22.33 -5.15
N HIS A 101 -6.18 -23.37 -5.67
CA HIS A 101 -6.51 -23.46 -7.08
C HIS A 101 -7.49 -22.35 -7.50
N ALA A 102 -8.52 -22.07 -6.69
CA ALA A 102 -9.47 -21.01 -6.96
C ALA A 102 -8.80 -19.63 -7.03
N LEU A 103 -7.89 -19.31 -6.10
CA LEU A 103 -7.09 -18.07 -6.16
C LEU A 103 -6.28 -17.98 -7.46
N SER A 104 -5.66 -19.08 -7.87
CA SER A 104 -4.88 -19.14 -9.11
C SER A 104 -5.75 -18.88 -10.34
N LEU A 105 -6.96 -19.48 -10.40
CA LEU A 105 -7.94 -19.24 -11.47
C LEU A 105 -8.50 -17.82 -11.46
N MET A 106 -8.55 -17.16 -10.30
CA MET A 106 -8.89 -15.74 -10.19
C MET A 106 -7.74 -14.83 -10.66
N GLY A 107 -6.58 -15.36 -11.03
CA GLY A 107 -5.44 -14.61 -11.56
C GLY A 107 -4.47 -14.08 -10.51
N TYR A 108 -4.51 -14.62 -9.28
CA TYR A 108 -3.45 -14.42 -8.31
C TYR A 108 -2.26 -15.34 -8.63
N ARG A 109 -1.04 -14.85 -8.49
CA ARG A 109 0.10 -15.74 -8.32
C ARG A 109 0.06 -16.28 -6.90
N VAL A 110 0.02 -17.59 -6.71
CA VAL A 110 -0.02 -18.20 -5.37
C VAL A 110 1.32 -18.84 -5.05
N VAL A 111 1.93 -18.40 -3.95
CA VAL A 111 3.14 -18.99 -3.36
C VAL A 111 2.68 -19.79 -2.14
N ALA A 112 2.65 -21.12 -2.29
CA ALA A 112 2.14 -22.02 -1.26
C ALA A 112 3.21 -23.01 -0.78
N LYS A 113 3.26 -23.26 0.53
CA LYS A 113 4.11 -24.31 1.13
C LYS A 113 3.31 -25.24 2.04
N PRO A 114 3.67 -26.54 2.09
CA PRO A 114 3.07 -27.43 3.08
C PRO A 114 3.48 -26.99 4.50
N VAL A 115 2.54 -27.04 5.44
CA VAL A 115 2.82 -26.76 6.86
C VAL A 115 3.86 -27.73 7.40
N LYS A 116 4.80 -27.24 8.21
CA LYS A 116 5.82 -28.09 8.83
C LYS A 116 5.46 -28.39 10.28
N ARG A 117 5.25 -29.67 10.58
CA ARG A 117 5.08 -30.16 11.95
C ARG A 117 6.46 -30.40 12.56
N LEU A 118 6.74 -29.76 13.68
CA LEU A 118 8.00 -29.90 14.41
C LEU A 118 7.93 -31.11 15.37
N PRO A 119 9.08 -31.66 15.80
CA PRO A 119 9.11 -32.83 16.70
C PRO A 119 8.42 -32.60 18.05
N ASP A 120 8.30 -31.34 18.48
CA ASP A 120 7.60 -30.92 19.70
C ASP A 120 6.08 -30.78 19.51
N GLY A 121 5.56 -31.08 18.31
CA GLY A 121 4.15 -30.97 17.97
C GLY A 121 3.71 -29.57 17.53
N SER A 122 4.58 -28.55 17.58
CA SER A 122 4.27 -27.22 17.07
C SER A 122 4.21 -27.20 15.54
N ILE A 123 3.39 -26.29 14.99
CA ILE A 123 3.23 -26.14 13.55
C ILE A 123 3.85 -24.81 13.14
N LYS A 124 4.87 -24.85 12.28
CA LYS A 124 5.37 -23.65 11.60
C LYS A 124 4.61 -23.48 10.29
N ALA A 125 3.82 -22.41 10.21
CA ALA A 125 2.90 -22.14 9.11
C ALA A 125 2.93 -20.69 8.61
N ASN A 126 3.95 -19.88 8.95
CA ASN A 126 4.07 -18.53 8.42
C ASN A 126 4.92 -18.50 7.13
N MET A 127 4.68 -17.48 6.31
CA MET A 127 5.35 -17.25 5.03
C MET A 127 6.07 -15.90 5.00
N ASP A 128 6.27 -15.28 6.18
CA ASP A 128 6.69 -13.88 6.32
C ASP A 128 8.05 -13.63 5.67
N MET A 129 8.99 -14.57 5.85
CA MET A 129 10.32 -14.52 5.26
C MET A 129 10.26 -14.63 3.73
N GLU A 130 9.51 -15.59 3.21
CA GLU A 130 9.30 -15.79 1.77
C GLU A 130 8.64 -14.56 1.14
N MET A 131 7.63 -14.00 1.81
CA MET A 131 6.94 -12.81 1.38
C MET A 131 7.89 -11.60 1.37
N ALA A 132 8.67 -11.37 2.44
CA ALA A 132 9.63 -10.29 2.50
C ALA A 132 10.71 -10.39 1.40
N ILE A 133 11.25 -11.58 1.15
CA ILE A 133 12.23 -11.82 0.10
C ILE A 133 11.64 -11.53 -1.28
N GLU A 134 10.43 -12.03 -1.55
CA GLU A 134 9.75 -11.78 -2.82
C GLU A 134 9.47 -10.29 -3.02
N ILE A 135 8.94 -9.59 -2.02
CA ILE A 135 8.68 -8.15 -2.05
C ILE A 135 9.96 -7.38 -2.38
N MET A 136 11.04 -7.63 -1.65
CA MET A 136 12.32 -6.95 -1.86
C MET A 136 12.93 -7.24 -3.24
N SER A 137 12.74 -8.45 -3.76
CA SER A 137 13.20 -8.81 -5.11
C SER A 137 12.43 -8.09 -6.22
N GLN A 138 11.13 -7.83 -6.00
CA GLN A 138 10.27 -7.15 -6.96
C GLN A 138 10.32 -5.62 -6.84
N ALA A 139 10.61 -5.09 -5.65
CA ALA A 139 10.57 -3.66 -5.33
C ALA A 139 11.30 -2.76 -6.35
N PRO A 140 12.49 -3.12 -6.90
CA PRO A 140 13.15 -2.29 -7.93
C PRO A 140 12.29 -2.03 -9.18
N PHE A 141 11.32 -2.89 -9.47
CA PHE A 141 10.47 -2.81 -10.67
C PHE A 141 9.06 -2.26 -10.42
N LEU A 142 8.77 -1.89 -9.16
CA LEU A 142 7.48 -1.38 -8.72
C LEU A 142 7.60 0.10 -8.35
N ASP A 143 6.51 0.82 -8.54
CA ASP A 143 6.35 2.19 -8.05
C ASP A 143 5.68 2.19 -6.66
N GLU A 144 4.76 1.23 -6.46
CA GLU A 144 3.99 1.07 -5.24
C GLU A 144 3.93 -0.39 -4.79
N VAL A 145 3.98 -0.58 -3.48
CA VAL A 145 3.88 -1.87 -2.82
C VAL A 145 2.71 -1.84 -1.84
N ILE A 146 1.77 -2.76 -2.01
CA ILE A 146 0.60 -2.93 -1.15
C ILE A 146 0.76 -4.24 -0.38
N LEU A 147 0.83 -4.16 0.94
CA LEU A 147 0.77 -5.33 1.83
C LEU A 147 -0.66 -5.51 2.32
N VAL A 148 -1.22 -6.70 2.12
CA VAL A 148 -2.53 -7.07 2.67
C VAL A 148 -2.29 -7.99 3.86
N THR A 149 -2.10 -7.38 5.03
CA THR A 149 -1.78 -8.03 6.32
C THR A 149 -2.01 -7.05 7.47
N GLY A 150 -2.26 -7.59 8.67
CA GLY A 150 -2.27 -6.84 9.93
C GLY A 150 -0.96 -6.95 10.73
N ASP A 151 0.01 -7.73 10.26
CA ASP A 151 1.16 -8.15 11.07
C ASP A 151 2.25 -7.08 11.20
N GLY A 152 2.53 -6.68 12.45
CA GLY A 152 3.54 -5.68 12.79
C GLY A 152 4.98 -6.09 12.44
N ASP A 153 5.26 -7.38 12.26
CA ASP A 153 6.58 -7.88 11.91
C ASP A 153 7.05 -7.42 10.52
N PHE A 154 6.13 -6.92 9.67
CA PHE A 154 6.47 -6.29 8.39
C PHE A 154 6.88 -4.82 8.50
N THR A 155 6.85 -4.19 9.68
CA THR A 155 7.24 -2.78 9.86
C THR A 155 8.65 -2.49 9.31
N PRO A 156 9.69 -3.29 9.61
CA PRO A 156 11.03 -3.05 9.07
C PRO A 156 11.10 -3.16 7.53
N LEU A 157 10.22 -3.98 6.94
CA LEU A 157 10.12 -4.11 5.48
C LEU A 157 9.53 -2.84 4.87
N ILE A 158 8.46 -2.28 5.47
CA ILE A 158 7.87 -1.00 5.05
C ILE A 158 8.91 0.11 5.10
N ASP A 159 9.67 0.22 6.20
CA ASP A 159 10.74 1.22 6.34
C ASP A 159 11.79 1.09 5.24
N GLN A 160 12.14 -0.14 4.86
CA GLN A 160 13.11 -0.38 3.80
C GLN A 160 12.57 -0.03 2.42
N LEU A 161 11.29 -0.33 2.14
CA LEU A 161 10.62 0.06 0.90
C LEU A 161 10.54 1.58 0.76
N ALA A 162 10.24 2.29 1.87
CA ALA A 162 10.25 3.75 1.90
C ALA A 162 11.64 4.32 1.58
N LYS A 163 12.72 3.75 2.14
CA LYS A 163 14.10 4.13 1.79
C LYS A 163 14.46 3.89 0.33
N MET A 164 13.80 2.92 -0.33
CA MET A 164 13.93 2.66 -1.76
C MET A 164 13.05 3.59 -2.63
N GLY A 165 12.35 4.55 -2.02
CA GLY A 165 11.48 5.51 -2.69
C GLY A 165 10.18 4.89 -3.21
N LYS A 166 9.72 3.78 -2.60
CA LYS A 166 8.45 3.12 -2.97
C LYS A 166 7.31 3.71 -2.16
N LEU A 167 6.17 3.93 -2.82
CA LEU A 167 4.93 4.20 -2.10
C LEU A 167 4.45 2.91 -1.45
N THR A 168 4.12 2.94 -0.17
CA THR A 168 3.70 1.79 0.61
C THR A 168 2.27 1.94 1.10
N LYS A 169 1.46 0.91 0.90
CA LYS A 169 0.11 0.85 1.49
C LYS A 169 -0.08 -0.43 2.25
N VAL A 170 -0.85 -0.35 3.33
CA VAL A 170 -1.25 -1.50 4.13
C VAL A 170 -2.76 -1.62 4.09
N ILE A 171 -3.26 -2.82 3.83
CA ILE A 171 -4.68 -3.16 3.88
C ILE A 171 -4.86 -4.24 4.93
N GLY A 172 -5.66 -3.96 5.95
CA GLY A 172 -5.92 -4.90 7.03
C GLY A 172 -7.15 -4.50 7.85
N PRO A 173 -7.69 -5.40 8.70
CA PRO A 173 -8.74 -5.02 9.64
C PRO A 173 -8.18 -4.03 10.67
N ASP A 174 -8.79 -2.85 10.81
CA ASP A 174 -8.32 -1.77 11.70
C ASP A 174 -7.95 -2.24 13.12
N ARG A 175 -8.81 -3.04 13.76
CA ARG A 175 -8.64 -3.49 15.14
C ARG A 175 -7.54 -4.52 15.33
N LEU A 176 -7.09 -5.16 14.25
CA LEU A 176 -6.10 -6.24 14.27
C LEU A 176 -4.84 -5.93 13.47
N THR A 177 -4.72 -4.70 12.97
CA THR A 177 -3.50 -4.23 12.32
C THR A 177 -2.63 -3.54 13.35
N SER A 178 -1.34 -3.89 13.40
CA SER A 178 -0.37 -3.24 14.29
C SER A 178 -0.36 -1.71 14.10
N PRO A 179 -0.46 -0.93 15.19
CA PRO A 179 -0.32 0.52 15.13
C PRO A 179 1.04 0.97 14.57
N GLU A 180 2.11 0.21 14.82
CA GLU A 180 3.45 0.45 14.30
C GLU A 180 3.46 0.34 12.77
N LEU A 181 2.85 -0.73 12.24
CA LEU A 181 2.72 -0.95 10.80
C LEU A 181 1.92 0.17 10.13
N ILE A 182 0.80 0.59 10.74
CA ILE A 182 -0.03 1.71 10.26
C ILE A 182 0.78 3.00 10.22
N ARG A 183 1.58 3.28 11.25
CA ARG A 183 2.42 4.49 11.30
C ARG A 183 3.56 4.48 10.29
N ALA A 184 4.08 3.31 9.93
CA ALA A 184 5.21 3.18 9.02
C ALA A 184 4.83 3.33 7.54
N CYS A 185 3.62 2.95 7.16
CA CYS A 185 3.17 3.01 5.76
C CYS A 185 2.65 4.39 5.33
N ASP A 186 2.68 4.68 4.03
CA ASP A 186 2.18 5.95 3.50
C ASP A 186 0.65 6.06 3.54
N ALA A 187 -0.05 4.92 3.42
CA ALA A 187 -1.51 4.88 3.57
C ALA A 187 -1.99 3.54 4.13
N PHE A 188 -2.93 3.62 5.07
CA PHE A 188 -3.67 2.47 5.58
C PHE A 188 -5.10 2.47 5.04
N ILE A 189 -5.56 1.31 4.58
CA ILE A 189 -6.94 1.08 4.14
C ILE A 189 -7.56 0.03 5.04
N ASN A 190 -8.65 0.38 5.72
CA ASN A 190 -9.38 -0.61 6.51
C ASN A 190 -10.06 -1.60 5.57
N LEU A 191 -9.73 -2.87 5.72
CA LEU A 191 -10.25 -3.97 4.91
C LEU A 191 -11.79 -3.96 4.82
N THR A 192 -12.47 -3.61 5.92
CA THR A 192 -13.95 -3.58 5.99
C THR A 192 -14.61 -2.47 5.18
N GLN A 193 -13.84 -1.46 4.76
CA GLN A 193 -14.36 -0.38 3.92
C GLN A 193 -14.42 -0.77 2.44
N ILE A 194 -13.84 -1.92 2.07
CA ILE A 194 -13.93 -2.44 0.71
C ILE A 194 -15.33 -3.06 0.51
N SER A 195 -16.06 -2.55 -0.48
CA SER A 195 -17.40 -3.04 -0.80
C SER A 195 -17.39 -4.53 -1.15
N GLY A 196 -18.25 -5.32 -0.52
CA GLY A 196 -18.38 -6.75 -0.79
C GLY A 196 -17.21 -7.62 -0.31
N ILE A 197 -16.34 -7.11 0.57
CA ILE A 197 -15.11 -7.80 1.00
C ILE A 197 -15.35 -9.03 1.88
N LEU A 198 -16.50 -9.12 2.54
CA LEU A 198 -16.86 -10.24 3.42
C LEU A 198 -17.98 -11.07 2.79
N ASP A 199 -17.75 -12.38 2.74
CA ASP A 199 -18.78 -13.39 2.51
C ASP A 199 -19.14 -14.04 3.87
N TYR A 200 -20.42 -14.33 4.10
CA TYR A 200 -20.94 -14.97 5.33
C TYR A 200 -21.46 -16.38 5.05
#